data_AF-A0A3M8A896-F1
#
_entry.id   AF-A0A3M8A896-F1
#
_cell.length_a   1.000
_cell.length_b   1.000
_cell.length_c   1.000
_cell.angle_alpha   90.00
_cell.angle_beta   90.00
_cell.angle_gamma   90.00
#
_symmetry.space_group_name_H-M   'P 1'
#
loop_
_entity.id
_entity.type
_entity.pdbx_description
1 polymer ?
#
loop_
_entity_poly.entity_id
_entity_poly.type
_entity_poly.pdbx_seq_one_letter_code
_entity_poly.pdbx_strand_id
1 'polypeptide(L)'
;MRLWLKLIWIITILVNLSGVIWFVLGSTANFQRGIDLISTVILLYLGIPSILLIVVSCFLLLKKWSPYRWWEFIGVLIIIIAMLLMTPHLYKNVETSGWLTEKIRTDSIQKTPDGRFEYCMELINLFQKNSSARLYLKNTETLEEIRIHLEFPTKEITGVSWGDVNYFVKLEPTTSSNIYILNTTEEFPFPNEKFEINILEKTAVKINNQ
;
A
#
# COMPACT_ATOMS: atom_id res chain seq x y z
N MET A 1 34.28 -26.29 -11.16
CA MET A 1 34.27 -25.05 -10.34
C MET A 1 34.51 -25.39 -8.89
N ARG A 2 35.31 -24.60 -8.17
CA ARG A 2 35.52 -24.82 -6.72
C ARG A 2 34.18 -24.75 -5.98
N LEU A 3 33.95 -25.65 -5.04
CA LEU A 3 32.67 -25.79 -4.33
C LEU A 3 32.23 -24.47 -3.68
N TRP A 4 33.17 -23.76 -3.04
CA TRP A 4 32.92 -22.47 -2.39
C TRP A 4 32.38 -21.40 -3.35
N LEU A 5 32.97 -21.27 -4.55
CA LEU A 5 32.50 -20.31 -5.56
C LEU A 5 31.08 -20.66 -6.03
N LYS A 6 30.79 -21.95 -6.18
CA LYS A 6 29.44 -22.42 -6.52
C LYS A 6 28.42 -22.04 -5.46
N LEU A 7 28.75 -22.24 -4.19
CA LEU A 7 27.86 -21.92 -3.07
C LEU A 7 27.60 -20.42 -2.99
N ILE A 8 28.65 -19.59 -3.07
CA ILE A 8 28.52 -18.12 -3.07
C ILE A 8 27.60 -17.69 -4.21
N TRP A 9 27.83 -18.19 -5.43
CA TRP A 9 27.01 -17.82 -6.59
C TRP A 9 25.55 -18.22 -6.42
N ILE A 10 25.26 -19.44 -5.94
CA ILE A 10 23.90 -19.89 -5.65
C ILE A 10 23.23 -18.99 -4.61
N ILE A 11 23.93 -18.67 -3.51
CA ILE A 11 23.41 -17.78 -2.47
C ILE A 11 23.10 -16.40 -3.06
N THR A 12 24.00 -15.84 -3.87
CA THR A 12 23.76 -14.55 -4.53
C THR A 12 22.53 -14.57 -5.43
N ILE A 13 22.32 -15.64 -6.20
CA ILE A 13 21.12 -15.81 -7.03
C ILE A 13 19.87 -15.80 -6.15
N LEU A 14 19.86 -16.54 -5.05
CA LEU A 14 18.70 -16.63 -4.15
C LEU A 14 18.38 -15.28 -3.50
N VAL A 15 19.40 -14.55 -3.05
CA VAL A 15 19.26 -13.21 -2.44
C VAL A 15 18.77 -12.18 -3.46
N ASN A 16 19.28 -12.21 -4.69
CA ASN A 16 18.81 -11.32 -5.74
C ASN A 16 17.37 -11.64 -6.17
N LEU A 17 17.04 -12.94 -6.27
CA LEU A 17 15.69 -13.40 -6.57
C LEU A 17 14.69 -12.98 -5.48
N SER A 18 15.05 -13.10 -4.20
CA SER A 18 14.19 -12.65 -3.11
C SER A 18 13.96 -11.14 -3.15
N GLY A 19 14.97 -10.36 -3.54
CA GLY A 19 14.84 -8.92 -3.79
C GLY A 19 13.86 -8.60 -4.91
N VAL A 20 13.96 -9.30 -6.05
CA VAL A 20 13.01 -9.15 -7.18
C VAL A 20 11.58 -9.49 -6.76
N ILE A 21 11.39 -10.62 -6.07
CA ILE A 21 10.06 -11.05 -5.59
C ILE A 21 9.49 -10.02 -4.61
N TRP A 22 10.29 -9.58 -3.64
CA TRP A 22 9.89 -8.56 -2.67
C TRP A 22 9.47 -7.26 -3.36
N PHE A 23 10.23 -6.84 -4.36
CA PHE A 23 9.92 -5.64 -5.14
C PHE A 23 8.61 -5.75 -5.91
N VAL A 24 8.38 -6.87 -6.61
CA VAL A 24 7.14 -7.09 -7.39
C VAL A 24 5.92 -7.16 -6.47
N LEU A 25 6.03 -7.88 -5.36
CA LEU A 25 4.94 -7.96 -4.38
C LEU A 25 4.64 -6.58 -3.78
N GLY A 26 5.66 -5.81 -3.41
CA GLY A 26 5.42 -4.55 -2.75
C GLY A 26 5.01 -3.40 -3.64
N SER A 27 5.58 -3.29 -4.83
CA SER A 27 5.12 -2.31 -5.83
C SER A 27 3.64 -2.49 -6.19
N THR A 28 3.16 -3.75 -6.19
CA THR A 28 1.75 -4.09 -6.44
C THR A 28 0.89 -4.19 -5.18
N ALA A 29 1.46 -3.95 -3.99
CA ALA A 29 0.82 -4.19 -2.70
C ALA A 29 0.14 -5.56 -2.62
N ASN A 30 0.86 -6.63 -2.97
CA ASN A 30 0.34 -8.00 -3.13
C ASN A 30 -0.80 -8.09 -4.16
N PHE A 31 -0.58 -7.53 -5.35
CA PHE A 31 -1.52 -7.49 -6.48
C PHE A 31 -2.85 -6.78 -6.21
N GLN A 32 -2.90 -5.94 -5.18
CA GLN A 32 -4.02 -5.08 -4.87
C GLN A 32 -4.04 -3.82 -5.74
N ARG A 33 -2.90 -3.39 -6.29
CA ARG A 33 -2.79 -2.28 -7.25
C ARG A 33 -1.86 -2.61 -8.42
N GLY A 34 -1.94 -1.79 -9.48
CA GLY A 34 -0.93 -1.76 -10.53
C GLY A 34 0.39 -1.17 -10.03
N ILE A 35 1.47 -1.42 -10.77
CA ILE A 35 2.78 -0.83 -10.50
C ILE A 35 2.73 0.66 -10.85
N ASP A 36 3.14 1.52 -9.92
CA ASP A 36 3.22 2.96 -10.16
C ASP A 36 4.37 3.34 -11.12
N LEU A 37 4.43 4.60 -11.55
CA LEU A 37 5.44 5.07 -12.51
C LEU A 37 6.88 4.93 -11.98
N ILE A 38 7.12 5.26 -10.71
CA ILE A 38 8.45 5.21 -10.09
C ILE A 38 8.91 3.75 -9.99
N SER A 39 8.03 2.89 -9.49
CA SER A 39 8.24 1.45 -9.41
C SER A 39 8.46 0.83 -10.80
N THR A 40 7.78 1.33 -11.84
CA THR A 40 8.01 0.89 -13.23
C THR A 40 9.41 1.22 -13.72
N VAL A 41 9.89 2.44 -13.44
CA VAL A 41 11.27 2.84 -13.77
C VAL A 41 12.28 1.94 -13.05
N ILE A 42 12.05 1.65 -11.77
CA ILE A 42 12.92 0.76 -10.99
C ILE A 42 12.88 -0.68 -11.52
N LEU A 43 11.70 -1.18 -11.89
CA LEU A 43 11.55 -2.50 -12.51
C LEU A 43 12.37 -2.56 -13.81
N LEU A 44 12.30 -1.53 -14.64
CA LEU A 44 13.00 -1.48 -15.92
C LEU A 44 14.53 -1.45 -15.76
N TYR A 45 15.05 -0.59 -14.88
CA TYR A 45 16.49 -0.37 -14.75
C TYR A 45 17.20 -1.30 -13.76
N LEU A 46 16.48 -1.88 -12.79
CA LEU A 46 17.06 -2.74 -11.77
C LEU A 46 16.44 -4.14 -11.76
N GLY A 47 15.12 -4.24 -11.88
CA GLY A 47 14.41 -5.52 -11.83
C GLY A 47 14.68 -6.41 -13.04
N ILE A 48 14.48 -5.92 -14.26
CA ILE A 48 14.72 -6.67 -15.50
C ILE A 48 16.18 -7.08 -15.62
N PRO A 49 17.19 -6.20 -15.41
CA PRO A 49 18.59 -6.61 -15.38
C PRO A 49 18.89 -7.68 -14.32
N SER A 50 18.31 -7.57 -13.12
CA SER A 50 18.46 -8.60 -12.07
C SER A 50 17.91 -9.95 -12.52
N ILE A 51 16.71 -9.97 -13.13
CA ILE A 51 16.10 -11.20 -13.69
C ILE A 51 17.00 -11.81 -14.78
N LEU A 52 17.54 -11.00 -15.68
CA LEU A 52 18.46 -11.48 -16.73
C LEU A 52 19.72 -12.10 -16.13
N LEU A 53 20.33 -11.45 -15.13
CA LEU A 53 21.51 -11.99 -14.43
C LEU A 53 21.21 -13.31 -13.72
N ILE A 54 20.03 -13.45 -13.10
CA ILE A 54 19.57 -14.71 -12.51
C ILE A 54 19.44 -15.79 -13.58
N VAL A 55 18.77 -15.50 -14.70
CA VAL A 55 18.56 -16.48 -15.79
C VAL A 55 19.88 -16.94 -16.37
N VAL A 56 20.80 -16.01 -16.69
CA VAL A 56 22.14 -16.33 -17.20
C VAL A 56 22.92 -17.16 -16.18
N SER A 57 22.88 -16.78 -14.90
CA SER A 57 23.58 -17.51 -13.84
C SER A 57 23.05 -18.94 -13.68
N CYS A 58 21.72 -19.11 -13.64
CA CYS A 58 21.08 -20.42 -13.60
C CYS A 58 21.46 -21.26 -14.82
N PHE A 59 21.42 -20.69 -16.03
CA PHE A 59 21.80 -21.39 -17.25
C PHE A 59 23.25 -21.91 -17.19
N LEU A 60 24.20 -21.07 -16.77
CA LEU A 60 25.61 -21.44 -16.63
C LEU A 60 25.81 -22.57 -15.59
N LEU A 61 25.13 -22.48 -14.44
CA LEU A 61 25.19 -23.50 -13.41
C LEU A 61 24.57 -24.82 -13.84
N LEU A 62 23.43 -24.79 -14.55
CA LEU A 62 22.74 -25.99 -15.07
C LEU A 62 23.57 -26.70 -16.15
N LYS A 63 24.27 -25.94 -17.01
CA LYS A 63 25.22 -26.49 -17.98
C LYS A 63 26.51 -27.02 -17.35
N LYS A 64 26.63 -26.97 -16.01
CA LYS A 64 27.83 -27.34 -15.25
C LYS A 64 29.08 -26.60 -15.76
N TRP A 65 28.89 -25.40 -16.31
CA TRP A 65 29.98 -24.60 -16.84
C TRP A 65 30.91 -24.20 -15.69
N SER A 66 32.21 -24.19 -15.96
CA SER A 66 33.22 -23.85 -14.97
C SER A 66 34.25 -22.92 -15.61
N PRO A 67 34.57 -21.79 -14.97
CA PRO A 67 35.66 -20.95 -15.45
C PRO A 67 36.98 -21.73 -15.34
N TYR A 68 37.73 -21.76 -16.43
CA TYR A 68 39.08 -22.32 -16.56
C TYR A 68 40.12 -21.20 -16.75
N ARG A 69 39.76 -20.14 -17.48
CA ARG A 69 40.65 -19.00 -17.74
C ARG A 69 40.40 -17.86 -16.75
N TRP A 70 41.43 -17.07 -16.45
CA TRP A 70 41.35 -15.99 -15.46
C TRP A 70 40.27 -14.94 -15.77
N TRP A 71 40.05 -14.61 -17.05
CA TRP A 71 39.00 -13.66 -17.46
C TRP A 71 37.58 -14.21 -17.29
N GLU A 72 37.40 -15.54 -17.34
CA GLU A 72 36.11 -16.19 -17.05
C GLU A 72 35.75 -16.05 -15.57
N PHE A 73 36.74 -16.13 -14.68
CA PHE A 73 36.55 -15.85 -13.25
C PHE A 73 36.15 -14.39 -13.00
N ILE A 74 36.77 -13.44 -13.71
CA ILE A 74 36.39 -12.02 -13.62
C ILE A 74 34.94 -11.83 -14.06
N GLY A 75 34.51 -12.48 -15.15
CA GLY A 75 33.13 -12.43 -15.61
C GLY A 75 32.13 -12.92 -14.56
N VAL A 76 32.39 -14.06 -13.92
CA VAL A 76 31.56 -14.57 -12.81
C VAL A 76 31.53 -13.59 -11.64
N LEU A 77 32.68 -13.01 -11.28
CA LEU A 77 32.76 -12.04 -10.18
C LEU A 77 31.95 -10.79 -10.47
N ILE A 78 32.01 -10.26 -11.70
CA ILE A 78 31.21 -9.10 -12.14
C ILE A 78 29.72 -9.41 -12.03
N ILE A 79 29.28 -10.59 -12.47
CA ILE A 79 27.87 -11.02 -12.37
C ILE A 79 27.43 -11.05 -10.91
N ILE A 80 28.25 -11.65 -10.02
CA ILE A 80 27.96 -11.71 -8.58
C ILE A 80 27.87 -10.30 -7.97
N ILE A 81 28.85 -9.44 -8.25
CA ILE A 81 28.88 -8.07 -7.72
C ILE A 81 27.67 -7.28 -8.23
N ALA A 82 27.34 -7.38 -9.52
CA ALA A 82 26.19 -6.69 -10.09
C ALA A 82 24.87 -7.10 -9.42
N MET A 83 24.64 -8.41 -9.22
CA MET A 83 23.46 -8.91 -8.49
C MET A 83 23.43 -8.38 -7.04
N LEU A 84 24.57 -8.41 -6.34
CA LEU A 84 24.65 -7.91 -4.97
C LEU A 84 24.42 -6.41 -4.87
N LEU A 85 24.90 -5.62 -5.83
CA LEU A 85 24.71 -4.16 -5.85
C LEU A 85 23.25 -3.77 -6.13
N MET A 86 22.56 -4.50 -7.02
CA MET A 86 21.17 -4.19 -7.37
C MET A 86 20.19 -4.57 -6.25
N THR A 87 20.47 -5.65 -5.50
CA THR A 87 19.52 -6.22 -4.54
C THR A 87 19.05 -5.23 -3.44
N PRO A 88 19.91 -4.47 -2.75
CA PRO A 88 19.48 -3.53 -1.72
C PRO A 88 18.50 -2.46 -2.24
N HIS A 89 18.68 -2.02 -3.48
CA HIS A 89 17.77 -1.05 -4.10
C HIS A 89 16.39 -1.65 -4.36
N LEU A 90 16.31 -2.94 -4.71
CA LEU A 90 15.02 -3.63 -4.86
C LEU A 90 14.26 -3.76 -3.54
N TYR A 91 14.96 -3.85 -2.40
CA TYR A 91 14.33 -3.84 -1.07
C TYR A 91 13.92 -2.44 -0.62
N LYS A 92 14.82 -1.47 -0.74
CA LYS A 92 14.64 -0.13 -0.15
C LYS A 92 13.53 0.67 -0.81
N ASN A 93 13.29 0.46 -2.11
CA ASN A 93 12.33 1.25 -2.88
C ASN A 93 10.89 0.72 -2.82
N VAL A 94 10.59 -0.16 -1.86
CA VAL A 94 9.25 -0.74 -1.71
C VAL A 94 8.47 0.00 -0.62
N GLU A 95 7.30 0.52 -0.98
CA GLU A 95 6.35 1.09 -0.03
C GLU A 95 5.70 -0.03 0.80
N THR A 96 5.92 -0.03 2.12
CA THR A 96 5.33 -1.03 3.03
C THR A 96 3.91 -0.67 3.45
N SER A 97 3.56 0.62 3.46
CA SER A 97 2.21 1.11 3.74
C SER A 97 1.27 0.83 2.58
N GLY A 98 0.10 0.26 2.89
CA GLY A 98 -0.85 -0.26 1.92
C GLY A 98 -0.60 -1.72 1.55
N TRP A 99 0.47 -2.34 2.07
CA TRP A 99 0.73 -3.77 1.93
C TRP A 99 0.83 -4.45 3.30
N LEU A 100 1.90 -4.15 4.06
CA LEU A 100 2.15 -4.76 5.36
C LEU A 100 1.34 -4.09 6.47
N THR A 101 1.03 -2.81 6.29
CA THR A 101 0.20 -2.01 7.17
C THR A 101 -0.86 -1.27 6.36
N GLU A 102 -1.99 -0.94 6.97
CA GLU A 102 -2.99 -0.09 6.33
C GLU A 102 -2.41 1.29 6.04
N LYS A 103 -2.59 1.78 4.81
CA LYS A 103 -2.31 3.18 4.48
C LYS A 103 -3.59 3.98 4.70
N ILE A 104 -3.62 4.70 5.82
CA ILE A 104 -4.77 5.53 6.20
C ILE A 104 -4.53 6.97 5.76
N ARG A 105 -5.53 7.54 5.09
CA ARG A 105 -5.62 8.97 4.80
C ARG A 105 -6.88 9.50 5.44
N THR A 106 -6.78 10.62 6.14
CA THR A 106 -7.93 11.23 6.81
C THR A 106 -8.22 12.60 6.22
N ASP A 107 -9.46 13.04 6.35
CA ASP A 107 -9.77 14.46 6.28
C ASP A 107 -9.41 15.16 7.61
N SER A 108 -9.69 16.46 7.70
CA SER A 108 -9.43 17.24 8.89
C SER A 108 -10.34 16.81 10.03
N ILE A 109 -9.80 16.71 11.25
CA ILE A 109 -10.59 16.40 12.44
C ILE A 109 -11.59 17.53 12.71
N GLN A 110 -12.84 17.15 12.91
CA GLN A 110 -13.97 18.03 13.18
C GLN A 110 -14.60 17.70 14.52
N LYS A 111 -15.42 18.61 15.05
CA LYS A 111 -16.24 18.37 16.25
C LYS A 111 -17.70 18.35 15.89
N THR A 112 -18.46 17.45 16.50
CA THR A 112 -19.92 17.44 16.33
C THR A 112 -20.53 18.74 16.88
N PRO A 113 -21.66 19.22 16.32
CA PRO A 113 -22.33 20.43 16.81
C PRO A 113 -22.69 20.40 18.30
N ASP A 114 -22.95 19.22 18.86
CA ASP A 114 -23.23 19.00 20.28
C ASP A 114 -21.97 18.82 21.13
N GLY A 115 -20.77 18.86 20.54
CA GLY A 115 -19.48 18.80 21.21
C GLY A 115 -19.07 17.44 21.78
N ARG A 116 -19.87 16.39 21.55
CA ARG A 116 -19.68 15.05 22.15
C ARG A 116 -18.58 14.22 21.48
N PHE A 117 -18.35 14.45 20.19
CA PHE A 117 -17.37 13.67 19.43
C PHE A 117 -16.43 14.54 18.61
N GLU A 118 -15.17 14.16 18.59
CA GLU A 118 -14.22 14.49 17.53
C GLU A 118 -14.30 13.41 16.45
N TYR A 119 -14.35 13.80 15.18
CA TYR A 119 -14.55 12.86 14.09
C TYR A 119 -13.77 13.23 12.83
N CYS A 120 -13.46 12.22 12.04
CA CYS A 120 -12.92 12.36 10.69
C CYS A 120 -13.26 11.10 9.88
N MET A 121 -13.20 11.20 8.56
CA MET A 121 -13.30 10.05 7.67
C MET A 121 -11.90 9.50 7.39
N GLU A 122 -11.73 8.20 7.62
CA GLU A 122 -10.53 7.45 7.29
C GLU A 122 -10.74 6.68 5.97
N LEU A 123 -9.98 7.04 4.94
CA LEU A 123 -9.85 6.31 3.69
C LEU A 123 -8.65 5.37 3.80
N ILE A 124 -8.90 4.07 3.69
CA ILE A 124 -7.90 3.02 3.83
C ILE A 124 -7.52 2.51 2.45
N ASN A 125 -6.22 2.36 2.21
CA ASN A 125 -5.67 1.71 1.02
C ASN A 125 -6.26 2.24 -0.29
N LEU A 126 -6.40 3.57 -0.37
CA LEU A 126 -6.99 4.20 -1.55
C LEU A 126 -6.24 3.81 -2.83
N PHE A 127 -6.98 3.62 -3.93
CA PHE A 127 -6.49 3.13 -5.23
C PHE A 127 -6.02 1.67 -5.25
N GLN A 128 -6.39 0.89 -4.23
CA GLN A 128 -6.17 -0.55 -4.18
C GLN A 128 -7.51 -1.30 -4.20
N LYS A 129 -7.51 -2.56 -4.64
CA LYS A 129 -8.71 -3.42 -4.69
C LYS A 129 -9.34 -3.68 -3.31
N ASN A 130 -8.55 -3.59 -2.25
CA ASN A 130 -8.94 -3.70 -0.84
C ASN A 130 -9.15 -2.32 -0.20
N SER A 131 -9.46 -1.27 -0.98
CA SER A 131 -9.82 0.04 -0.43
C SER A 131 -11.11 -0.04 0.37
N SER A 132 -11.19 0.76 1.44
CA SER A 132 -12.39 0.89 2.26
C SER A 132 -12.44 2.26 2.94
N ALA A 133 -13.61 2.64 3.41
CA ALA A 133 -13.81 3.84 4.21
C ALA A 133 -14.34 3.48 5.60
N ARG A 134 -13.99 4.29 6.59
CA ARG A 134 -14.56 4.21 7.94
C ARG A 134 -14.64 5.59 8.57
N LEU A 135 -15.64 5.79 9.42
CA LEU A 135 -15.76 6.96 10.27
C LEU A 135 -14.97 6.71 11.56
N TYR A 136 -14.00 7.58 11.84
CA TYR A 136 -13.36 7.66 13.14
C TYR A 136 -14.16 8.59 14.04
N LEU A 137 -14.41 8.14 15.26
CA LEU A 137 -15.10 8.87 16.31
C LEU A 137 -14.28 8.76 17.59
N LYS A 138 -14.10 9.88 18.27
CA LYS A 138 -13.49 9.94 19.59
C LYS A 138 -14.40 10.72 20.51
N ASN A 139 -14.83 10.08 21.59
CA ASN A 139 -15.64 10.74 22.61
C ASN A 139 -14.77 11.79 23.33
N THR A 140 -15.27 13.01 23.46
CA THR A 140 -14.53 14.13 24.06
C THR A 140 -14.40 14.02 25.58
N GLU A 141 -15.33 13.33 26.24
CA GLU A 141 -15.34 13.13 27.70
C GLU A 141 -14.60 11.86 28.11
N THR A 142 -14.91 10.73 27.48
CA THR A 142 -14.35 9.42 27.86
C THR A 142 -13.05 9.07 27.15
N LEU A 143 -12.72 9.81 26.09
CA LEU A 143 -11.59 9.53 25.18
C LEU A 143 -11.67 8.17 24.47
N GLU A 144 -12.83 7.51 24.50
CA GLU A 144 -13.05 6.25 23.79
C GLU A 144 -13.04 6.47 22.27
N GLU A 145 -12.30 5.64 21.55
CA GLU A 145 -12.24 5.64 20.09
C GLU A 145 -13.10 4.54 19.48
N ILE A 146 -13.91 4.90 18.49
CA ILE A 146 -14.77 4.01 17.73
C ILE A 146 -14.49 4.20 16.24
N ARG A 147 -14.48 3.10 15.50
CA ARG A 147 -14.35 3.09 14.05
C ARG A 147 -15.56 2.38 13.46
N ILE A 148 -16.34 3.07 12.64
CA ILE A 148 -17.57 2.55 12.03
C ILE A 148 -17.33 2.42 10.53
N HIS A 149 -17.52 1.23 9.96
CA HIS A 149 -17.33 1.02 8.53
C HIS A 149 -18.39 1.80 7.72
N LEU A 150 -17.95 2.44 6.63
CA LEU A 150 -18.82 3.16 5.72
C LEU A 150 -18.80 2.46 4.35
N GLU A 151 -19.98 2.09 3.88
CA GLU A 151 -20.16 1.44 2.58
C GLU A 151 -20.11 2.45 1.43
N PHE A 152 -18.90 2.95 1.16
CA PHE A 152 -18.61 3.79 0.01
C PHE A 152 -18.04 2.98 -1.16
N PRO A 153 -18.34 3.35 -2.42
CA PRO A 153 -17.73 2.78 -3.61
C PRO A 153 -16.29 3.27 -3.79
N THR A 154 -15.42 3.06 -2.79
CA THR A 154 -14.04 3.57 -2.75
C THR A 154 -13.16 3.10 -3.92
N LYS A 155 -13.54 2.01 -4.58
CA LYS A 155 -12.85 1.47 -5.77
C LYS A 155 -13.10 2.31 -7.03
N GLU A 156 -14.17 3.09 -7.05
CA GLU A 156 -14.51 4.00 -8.15
C GLU A 156 -13.77 5.35 -8.05
N ILE A 157 -13.10 5.59 -6.92
CA ILE A 157 -12.31 6.81 -6.72
C ILE A 157 -11.03 6.72 -7.58
N THR A 158 -10.97 7.53 -8.63
CA THR A 158 -9.78 7.67 -9.50
C THR A 158 -8.82 8.76 -9.06
N GLY A 159 -9.28 9.67 -8.20
CA GLY A 159 -8.47 10.75 -7.64
C GLY A 159 -9.21 11.46 -6.51
N VAL A 160 -8.46 12.01 -5.56
CA VAL A 160 -8.97 12.84 -4.47
C VAL A 160 -8.01 14.00 -4.31
N SER A 161 -8.55 15.20 -4.18
CA SER A 161 -7.77 16.39 -3.86
C SER A 161 -7.66 16.52 -2.35
N TRP A 162 -6.44 16.67 -1.84
CA TRP A 162 -6.21 17.07 -0.45
C TRP A 162 -5.57 18.45 -0.43
N GLY A 163 -6.30 19.44 0.10
CA GLY A 163 -5.75 20.70 0.59
C GLY A 163 -5.27 20.61 2.04
N ASP A 164 -4.82 21.74 2.59
CA ASP A 164 -4.36 21.85 3.99
C ASP A 164 -5.49 21.58 5.00
N VAL A 165 -6.71 21.97 4.64
CA VAL A 165 -7.94 21.70 5.37
C VAL A 165 -8.93 21.14 4.38
N ASN A 166 -9.44 19.93 4.64
CA ASN A 166 -10.52 19.34 3.86
C ASN A 166 -11.54 18.76 4.82
N TYR A 167 -12.81 18.90 4.46
CA TYR A 167 -13.92 18.37 5.20
C TYR A 167 -14.72 17.49 4.27
N PHE A 168 -14.42 16.20 4.21
CA PHE A 168 -15.12 15.28 3.31
C PHE A 168 -16.49 14.88 3.82
N VAL A 169 -16.67 14.94 5.13
CA VAL A 169 -17.92 14.56 5.79
C VAL A 169 -18.33 15.57 6.85
N LYS A 170 -19.63 15.65 7.09
CA LYS A 170 -20.24 16.43 8.17
C LYS A 170 -21.19 15.53 8.96
N LEU A 171 -20.99 15.46 10.26
CA LEU A 171 -21.80 14.64 11.18
C LEU A 171 -22.75 15.52 11.98
N GLU A 172 -24.06 15.28 11.84
CA GLU A 172 -25.11 16.07 12.48
C GLU A 172 -25.91 15.21 13.49
N PRO A 173 -26.18 15.73 14.70
CA PRO A 173 -26.96 15.01 15.69
C PRO A 173 -28.43 14.92 15.28
N THR A 174 -29.10 13.85 15.68
CA THR A 174 -30.56 13.71 15.56
C THR A 174 -31.25 13.93 16.91
N THR A 175 -32.58 13.76 16.94
CA THR A 175 -33.35 13.73 18.21
C THR A 175 -32.93 12.59 19.13
N SER A 176 -32.36 11.52 18.59
CA SER A 176 -31.86 10.38 19.36
C SER A 176 -30.37 10.55 19.64
N SER A 177 -29.97 10.50 20.91
CA SER A 177 -28.59 10.77 21.34
C SER A 177 -27.52 9.83 20.79
N ASN A 178 -27.91 8.67 20.27
CA ASN A 178 -27.00 7.66 19.71
C ASN A 178 -27.04 7.59 18.17
N ILE A 179 -27.88 8.41 17.53
CA ILE A 179 -28.07 8.39 16.08
C ILE A 179 -27.61 9.74 15.52
N TYR A 180 -26.75 9.68 14.51
CA TYR A 180 -26.25 10.84 13.80
C TYR A 180 -26.46 10.65 12.29
N ILE A 181 -26.56 11.75 11.56
CA ILE A 181 -26.58 11.75 10.11
C ILE A 181 -25.21 12.21 9.62
N LEU A 182 -24.50 11.32 8.93
CA LEU A 182 -23.27 11.66 8.23
C LEU A 182 -23.63 12.07 6.80
N ASN A 183 -23.25 13.28 6.42
CA ASN A 183 -23.40 13.79 5.06
C ASN A 183 -22.01 13.95 4.43
N THR A 184 -21.82 13.46 3.21
CA THR A 184 -20.61 13.78 2.43
C THR A 184 -20.72 15.18 1.81
N THR A 185 -19.63 15.94 1.82
CA THR A 185 -19.58 17.30 1.26
C THR A 185 -19.21 17.30 -0.22
N GLU A 186 -19.25 18.48 -0.85
CA GLU A 186 -18.80 18.68 -2.24
C GLU A 186 -17.29 18.43 -2.46
N GLU A 187 -16.50 18.43 -1.39
CA GLU A 187 -15.05 18.17 -1.47
C GLU A 187 -14.74 16.67 -1.65
N PHE A 188 -15.70 15.80 -1.37
CA PHE A 188 -15.55 14.36 -1.52
C PHE A 188 -16.01 13.89 -2.91
N PRO A 189 -15.37 12.88 -3.54
CA PRO A 189 -15.76 12.41 -4.88
C PRO A 189 -17.20 11.90 -5.01
N PHE A 190 -17.83 11.54 -3.89
CA PHE A 190 -19.24 11.14 -3.82
C PHE A 190 -20.00 12.16 -2.96
N PRO A 191 -20.34 13.34 -3.49
CA PRO A 191 -21.02 14.36 -2.70
C PRO A 191 -22.49 13.99 -2.47
N ASN A 192 -23.08 14.57 -1.41
CA ASN A 192 -24.50 14.43 -1.06
C ASN A 192 -24.99 13.01 -0.70
N GLU A 193 -24.10 12.05 -0.46
CA GLU A 193 -24.45 10.79 0.19
C GLU A 193 -24.74 11.00 1.67
N LYS A 194 -25.70 10.22 2.18
CA LYS A 194 -26.14 10.27 3.57
C LYS A 194 -26.08 8.90 4.20
N PHE A 195 -25.63 8.85 5.45
CA PHE A 195 -25.61 7.65 6.25
C PHE A 195 -26.21 7.93 7.62
N GLU A 196 -27.07 7.02 8.07
CA GLU A 196 -27.47 6.95 9.47
C GLU A 196 -26.37 6.22 10.23
N ILE A 197 -25.80 6.88 11.24
CA ILE A 197 -24.73 6.35 12.08
C ILE A 197 -25.31 6.03 13.45
N ASN A 198 -25.33 4.75 13.81
CA ASN A 198 -25.69 4.30 15.15
C ASN A 198 -24.41 4.06 15.96
N ILE A 199 -24.17 4.93 16.94
CA ILE A 199 -22.94 4.91 17.76
C ILE A 199 -22.90 3.68 18.68
N LEU A 200 -24.07 3.25 19.19
CA LEU A 200 -24.16 2.12 20.12
C LEU A 200 -23.92 0.79 19.40
N GLU A 201 -24.55 0.62 18.24
CA GLU A 201 -24.42 -0.59 17.43
C GLU A 201 -23.14 -0.60 16.58
N LYS A 202 -22.47 0.55 16.44
CA LYS A 202 -21.28 0.75 15.60
C LYS A 202 -21.56 0.43 14.14
N THR A 203 -22.74 0.79 13.67
CA THR A 203 -23.24 0.53 12.32
C THR A 203 -23.47 1.83 11.56
N ALA A 204 -23.33 1.77 10.24
CA ALA A 204 -23.70 2.83 9.33
C ALA A 204 -24.62 2.26 8.25
N VAL A 205 -25.74 2.92 8.00
CA VAL A 205 -26.72 2.51 6.97
C VAL A 205 -26.89 3.65 5.99
N LYS A 206 -26.67 3.38 4.69
CA LYS A 206 -26.87 4.39 3.65
C LYS A 206 -28.35 4.75 3.55
N ILE A 207 -28.64 6.04 3.58
CA ILE A 207 -29.99 6.58 3.41
C ILE A 207 -30.12 6.98 1.94
N ASN A 208 -30.97 6.28 1.20
CA ASN A 208 -31.31 6.71 -0.15
C ASN A 208 -32.26 7.92 -0.06
N ASN A 209 -31.85 9.07 -0.58
CA ASN A 209 -32.79 10.17 -0.77
C ASN A 209 -33.84 9.71 -1.80
N GLN A 210 -35.10 9.57 -1.36
CA GLN A 210 -36.26 9.50 -2.26
C GLN A 210 -36.53 10.87 -2.87
#